data_AF-A0A3M5T2P3-F1
#
_entry.id   AF-A0A3M5T2P3-F1
#
_cell.length_a   1.000
_cell.length_b   1.000
_cell.length_c   1.000
_cell.angle_alpha   90.00
_cell.angle_beta   90.00
_cell.angle_gamma   90.00
#
_symmetry.space_group_name_H-M   'P 1'
#
loop_
_entity.id
_entity.type
_entity.pdbx_description
1 polymer ?
#
loop_
_entity_poly.entity_id
_entity_poly.type
_entity_poly.pdbx_seq_one_letter_code
_entity_poly.pdbx_strand_id
1 'polypeptide(L)'
;MAPELAAELRERLVRIPEDDLEQQMEALRHFKLAHSLRVAASEISGSLPLMKVSDYLTWLAEAILDQVLALAWRYSVARHGTPFRPDGTLCDPGFVIVGYGKVGGIELGHGSDLDLVFIHDGDLQAETDGAKPIDSAQFFTRLGQRVIHLLTTQTNSGQLYDVDMRLRPSGASGLLVSSLGAFARYQANEAWTWEHQALVRARVLTGSRDVGEQFEKVRADVLGRERDLGTLRAEVSEMRAKMRDNLGTRLTAAGRAANAFEASVPFDLKQDAGGIVDIEFMVQYAALAWSREHPALLQYTDNIRILEGLEEAGLLPDVEASLLREAYKAYRSAAHRQALQKQAGVVSGDQFHAQRREVMRIWAQMGLS
;
A
#
# COMPACT_ATOMS: atom_id res chain seq x y z
N MET A 1 9.73 -6.33 -7.51
CA MET A 1 10.63 -7.31 -6.88
C MET A 1 12.09 -7.08 -7.23
N ALA A 2 12.95 -7.02 -6.21
CA ALA A 2 14.40 -7.24 -6.35
C ALA A 2 14.66 -8.76 -6.35
N PRO A 3 14.99 -9.39 -7.50
CA PRO A 3 15.09 -10.84 -7.61
C PRO A 3 16.11 -11.47 -6.65
N GLU A 4 17.14 -10.70 -6.31
CA GLU A 4 18.22 -11.08 -5.39
C GLU A 4 17.70 -11.36 -3.97
N LEU A 5 16.82 -10.50 -3.42
CA LEU A 5 16.25 -10.71 -2.08
C LEU A 5 15.41 -11.98 -2.01
N ALA A 6 14.60 -12.21 -3.06
CA ALA A 6 13.76 -13.41 -3.14
C ALA A 6 14.62 -14.67 -3.30
N ALA A 7 15.70 -14.61 -4.10
CA ALA A 7 16.64 -15.72 -4.26
C ALA A 7 17.39 -16.02 -2.95
N GLU A 8 17.91 -15.00 -2.28
CA GLU A 8 18.60 -15.12 -0.99
C GLU A 8 17.68 -15.73 0.07
N LEU A 9 16.43 -15.25 0.17
CA LEU A 9 15.47 -15.78 1.12
C LEU A 9 15.11 -17.24 0.82
N ARG A 10 14.85 -17.59 -0.46
CA ARG A 10 14.59 -18.98 -0.87
C ARG A 10 15.74 -19.90 -0.50
N GLU A 11 16.99 -19.50 -0.75
CA GLU A 11 18.16 -20.31 -0.41
C GLU A 11 18.23 -20.61 1.09
N ARG A 12 17.90 -19.64 1.94
CA ARG A 12 17.85 -19.84 3.40
C ARG A 12 16.74 -20.81 3.80
N LEU A 13 15.54 -20.66 3.24
CA LEU A 13 14.38 -21.48 3.60
C LEU A 13 14.46 -22.93 3.10
N VAL A 14 15.14 -23.18 1.97
CA VAL A 14 15.36 -24.54 1.42
C VAL A 14 16.19 -25.42 2.35
N ARG A 15 17.02 -24.82 3.20
CA ARG A 15 17.85 -25.56 4.18
C ARG A 15 17.07 -26.02 5.41
N ILE A 16 15.81 -25.59 5.54
CA ILE A 16 14.93 -25.90 6.66
C ILE A 16 13.91 -26.92 6.17
N PRO A 17 13.62 -28.00 6.93
CA PRO A 17 12.57 -28.94 6.56
C PRO A 17 11.24 -28.23 6.29
N GLU A 18 10.52 -28.66 5.26
CA GLU A 18 9.27 -28.00 4.86
C GLU A 18 8.14 -28.20 5.89
N ASP A 19 8.21 -29.26 6.67
CA ASP A 19 7.28 -29.59 7.76
C ASP A 19 7.59 -28.87 9.07
N ASP A 20 8.77 -28.28 9.21
CA ASP A 20 9.16 -27.48 10.37
C ASP A 20 8.75 -26.01 10.20
N LEU A 21 7.44 -25.77 10.38
CA LEU A 21 6.86 -24.43 10.25
C LEU A 21 7.49 -23.41 11.22
N GLU A 22 7.86 -23.84 12.43
CA GLU A 22 8.43 -22.97 13.45
C GLU A 22 9.78 -22.40 12.98
N GLN A 23 10.68 -23.26 12.49
CA GLN A 23 11.95 -22.82 11.93
C GLN A 23 11.77 -21.97 10.66
N GLN A 24 10.82 -22.31 9.79
CA GLN A 24 10.51 -21.50 8.60
C GLN A 24 10.07 -20.08 9.01
N MET A 25 9.19 -19.98 10.01
CA MET A 25 8.72 -18.71 10.56
C MET A 25 9.85 -17.89 11.21
N GLU A 26 10.75 -18.56 11.91
CA GLU A 26 11.90 -17.92 12.56
C GLU A 26 12.90 -17.37 11.53
N ALA A 27 13.19 -18.15 10.48
CA ALA A 27 14.08 -17.72 9.40
C ALA A 27 13.56 -16.48 8.64
N LEU A 28 12.25 -16.37 8.39
CA LEU A 28 11.63 -15.19 7.80
C LEU A 28 11.87 -13.92 8.66
N ARG A 29 11.78 -14.06 9.99
CA ARG A 29 11.96 -12.95 10.93
C ARG A 29 13.42 -12.53 11.04
N HIS A 30 14.34 -13.49 11.16
CA HIS A 30 15.76 -13.20 11.11
C HIS A 30 16.17 -12.51 9.80
N PHE A 31 15.60 -12.93 8.67
CA PHE A 31 15.81 -12.27 7.39
C PHE A 31 15.33 -10.81 7.43
N LYS A 32 14.08 -10.56 7.84
CA LYS A 32 13.57 -9.19 7.99
C LYS A 32 14.48 -8.35 8.89
N LEU A 33 14.80 -8.82 10.09
CA LEU A 33 15.60 -8.09 11.07
C LEU A 33 16.99 -7.74 10.53
N ALA A 34 17.68 -8.70 9.92
CA ALA A 34 19.01 -8.48 9.35
C ALA A 34 18.99 -7.42 8.24
N HIS A 35 18.01 -7.49 7.33
CA HIS A 35 17.89 -6.53 6.23
C HIS A 35 17.42 -5.16 6.71
N SER A 36 16.46 -5.09 7.63
CA SER A 36 16.02 -3.82 8.24
C SER A 36 17.17 -3.11 8.97
N LEU A 37 18.01 -3.85 9.71
CA LEU A 37 19.20 -3.30 10.36
C LEU A 37 20.19 -2.71 9.34
N ARG A 38 20.49 -3.46 8.27
CA ARG A 38 21.40 -2.99 7.20
C ARG A 38 20.92 -1.70 6.54
N VAL A 39 19.62 -1.61 6.26
CA VAL A 39 19.00 -0.43 5.66
C VAL A 39 19.04 0.75 6.62
N ALA A 40 18.65 0.55 7.88
CA ALA A 40 18.69 1.60 8.90
C ALA A 40 20.12 2.14 9.10
N ALA A 41 21.12 1.27 9.15
CA ALA A 41 22.52 1.68 9.27
C ALA A 41 22.99 2.48 8.03
N SER A 42 22.56 2.09 6.83
CA SER A 42 22.89 2.80 5.58
C SER A 42 22.21 4.17 5.50
N GLU A 43 20.99 4.29 6.01
CA GLU A 43 20.26 5.56 6.10
C GLU A 43 20.91 6.50 7.12
N ILE A 44 21.26 6.01 8.31
CA ILE A 44 21.90 6.79 9.38
C ILE A 44 23.29 7.30 8.96
N SER A 45 24.05 6.47 8.24
CA SER A 45 25.38 6.85 7.72
C SER A 45 25.31 7.77 6.49
N GLY A 46 24.11 8.04 5.95
CA GLY A 46 23.91 8.87 4.76
C GLY A 46 24.33 8.19 3.45
N SER A 47 24.63 6.89 3.46
CA SER A 47 25.06 6.15 2.28
C SER A 47 23.91 5.73 1.36
N LEU A 48 22.66 5.76 1.86
CA LEU A 48 21.47 5.40 1.10
C LEU A 48 20.41 6.52 1.15
N PRO A 49 20.03 7.12 0.00
CA PRO A 49 18.96 8.10 -0.06
C PRO A 49 17.60 7.51 0.33
N LEU A 50 16.70 8.35 0.89
CA LEU A 50 15.35 7.96 1.33
C LEU A 50 14.59 7.11 0.30
N MET A 51 14.54 7.56 -0.96
CA MET A 51 13.77 6.85 -1.99
C MET A 51 14.26 5.41 -2.14
N LYS A 52 15.58 5.19 -2.03
CA LYS A 52 16.18 3.86 -2.06
C LYS A 52 15.93 3.06 -0.78
N VAL A 53 15.80 3.71 0.37
CA VAL A 53 15.37 3.06 1.61
C VAL A 53 13.96 2.49 1.44
N SER A 54 13.01 3.28 0.95
CA SER A 54 11.62 2.84 0.76
C SER A 54 11.45 1.80 -0.34
N ASP A 55 12.16 1.96 -1.46
CA ASP A 55 12.26 0.93 -2.50
C ASP A 55 12.69 -0.40 -1.87
N TYR A 56 13.78 -0.38 -1.12
CA TYR A 56 14.35 -1.59 -0.53
C TYR A 56 13.43 -2.25 0.51
N LEU A 57 12.85 -1.46 1.42
CA LEU A 57 11.91 -1.98 2.41
C LEU A 57 10.67 -2.58 1.74
N THR A 58 10.21 -1.99 0.64
CA THR A 58 9.10 -2.51 -0.16
C THR A 58 9.47 -3.83 -0.84
N TRP A 59 10.64 -3.92 -1.46
CA TRP A 59 11.11 -5.17 -2.07
C TRP A 59 11.37 -6.27 -1.04
N LEU A 60 11.83 -5.91 0.16
CA LEU A 60 11.97 -6.84 1.28
C LEU A 60 10.59 -7.39 1.70
N ALA A 61 9.58 -6.53 1.83
CA ALA A 61 8.22 -6.96 2.14
C ALA A 61 7.65 -7.88 1.04
N GLU A 62 7.84 -7.55 -0.24
CA GLU A 62 7.42 -8.40 -1.37
C GLU A 62 8.07 -9.79 -1.34
N ALA A 63 9.40 -9.85 -1.15
CA ALA A 63 10.13 -11.11 -1.09
C ALA A 63 9.66 -12.00 0.07
N ILE A 64 9.36 -11.39 1.23
CA ILE A 64 8.81 -12.10 2.38
C ILE A 64 7.38 -12.58 2.10
N LEU A 65 6.52 -11.73 1.54
CA LEU A 65 5.13 -12.09 1.21
C LEU A 65 5.06 -13.23 0.21
N ASP A 66 5.95 -13.25 -0.78
CA ASP A 66 6.08 -14.34 -1.76
C ASP A 66 6.30 -15.69 -1.07
N GLN A 67 7.23 -15.74 -0.11
CA GLN A 67 7.53 -16.97 0.64
C GLN A 67 6.42 -17.33 1.64
N VAL A 68 5.80 -16.34 2.28
CA VAL A 68 4.63 -16.56 3.14
C VAL A 68 3.47 -17.16 2.36
N LEU A 69 3.17 -16.64 1.17
CA LEU A 69 2.12 -17.18 0.31
C LEU A 69 2.44 -18.60 -0.14
N ALA A 70 3.69 -18.87 -0.55
CA ALA A 70 4.12 -20.20 -0.94
C ALA A 70 3.99 -21.23 0.19
N LEU A 71 4.39 -20.88 1.41
CA LEU A 71 4.23 -21.73 2.60
C LEU A 71 2.76 -21.98 2.94
N ALA A 72 1.93 -20.93 2.92
CA ALA A 72 0.50 -21.03 3.21
C ALA A 72 -0.23 -21.88 2.14
N TRP A 73 0.11 -21.70 0.87
CA TRP A 73 -0.44 -22.46 -0.25
C TRP A 73 -0.10 -23.95 -0.14
N ARG A 74 1.19 -24.30 -0.01
CA ARG A 74 1.64 -25.70 0.14
C ARG A 74 0.94 -26.41 1.29
N TYR A 75 0.86 -25.76 2.45
CA TYR A 75 0.17 -26.31 3.62
C TYR A 75 -1.32 -26.57 3.34
N SER A 76 -1.98 -25.67 2.62
CA SER A 76 -3.41 -25.77 2.32
C SER A 76 -3.67 -26.88 1.31
N VAL A 77 -2.89 -26.94 0.24
CA VAL A 77 -2.96 -27.98 -0.80
C VAL A 77 -2.65 -29.37 -0.24
N ALA A 78 -1.61 -29.52 0.58
CA ALA A 78 -1.27 -30.82 1.18
C ALA A 78 -2.41 -31.41 2.02
N ARG A 79 -3.26 -30.57 2.61
CA ARG A 79 -4.35 -30.99 3.49
C ARG A 79 -5.67 -31.19 2.77
N HIS A 80 -5.97 -30.35 1.79
CA HIS A 80 -7.29 -30.24 1.18
C HIS A 80 -7.31 -30.49 -0.32
N GLY A 81 -6.14 -30.55 -0.96
CA GLY A 81 -6.00 -30.51 -2.41
C GLY A 81 -6.11 -29.10 -2.96
N THR A 82 -6.16 -29.00 -4.27
CA THR A 82 -6.12 -27.76 -5.04
C THR A 82 -7.53 -27.36 -5.47
N PRO A 83 -7.93 -26.08 -5.33
CA PRO A 83 -9.17 -25.56 -5.88
C PRO A 83 -9.19 -25.55 -7.40
N PHE A 84 -10.38 -25.60 -8.00
CA PHE A 84 -10.57 -25.42 -9.44
C PHE A 84 -10.85 -23.97 -9.79
N ARG A 85 -10.54 -23.59 -11.02
CA ARG A 85 -11.05 -22.39 -11.69
C ARG A 85 -12.39 -22.68 -12.36
N PRO A 86 -13.17 -21.66 -12.74
CA PRO A 86 -14.44 -21.84 -13.43
C PRO A 86 -14.36 -22.60 -14.77
N ASP A 87 -13.17 -22.65 -15.40
CA ASP A 87 -12.93 -23.41 -16.63
C ASP A 87 -12.57 -24.89 -16.39
N GLY A 88 -12.56 -25.33 -15.12
CA GLY A 88 -12.22 -26.68 -14.71
C GLY A 88 -10.72 -26.95 -14.57
N THR A 89 -9.84 -25.94 -14.78
CA THR A 89 -8.41 -26.08 -14.53
C THR A 89 -8.08 -25.92 -13.05
N LEU A 90 -6.95 -26.48 -12.59
CA LEU A 90 -6.50 -26.31 -11.21
C LEU A 90 -5.89 -24.93 -10.97
N CYS A 91 -6.22 -24.31 -9.85
CA CYS A 91 -5.61 -23.06 -9.40
C CYS A 91 -4.13 -23.27 -9.06
N ASP A 92 -3.27 -22.34 -9.46
CA ASP A 92 -1.86 -22.32 -9.02
C ASP A 92 -1.34 -20.87 -8.93
N PRO A 93 -1.35 -20.24 -7.75
CA PRO A 93 -2.28 -20.49 -6.64
C PRO A 93 -3.70 -19.94 -6.89
N GLY A 94 -3.96 -19.28 -8.03
CA GLY A 94 -5.25 -18.61 -8.27
C GLY A 94 -5.58 -17.52 -7.23
N PHE A 95 -4.56 -16.94 -6.61
CA PHE A 95 -4.65 -16.01 -5.48
C PHE A 95 -3.59 -14.92 -5.59
N VAL A 96 -3.93 -13.68 -5.24
CA VAL A 96 -3.02 -12.54 -5.18
C VAL A 96 -3.14 -11.77 -3.88
N ILE A 97 -2.01 -11.23 -3.43
CA ILE A 97 -1.91 -10.25 -2.36
C ILE A 97 -1.76 -8.88 -3.00
N VAL A 98 -2.77 -8.03 -2.83
CA VAL A 98 -2.76 -6.63 -3.28
C VAL A 98 -2.34 -5.75 -2.13
N GLY A 99 -1.34 -4.91 -2.36
CA GLY A 99 -0.85 -3.92 -1.41
C GLY A 99 -1.52 -2.58 -1.65
N TYR A 100 -2.03 -1.97 -0.59
CA TYR A 100 -2.56 -0.62 -0.56
C TYR A 100 -1.60 0.31 0.23
N GLY A 101 -1.98 1.57 0.40
CA GLY A 101 -1.28 2.49 1.29
C GLY A 101 0.21 2.59 0.97
N LYS A 102 1.05 2.54 2.01
CA LYS A 102 2.51 2.71 1.88
C LYS A 102 3.17 1.59 1.09
N VAL A 103 2.77 0.33 1.25
CA VAL A 103 3.36 -0.78 0.49
C VAL A 103 2.97 -0.73 -0.98
N GLY A 104 1.71 -0.38 -1.26
CA GLY A 104 1.20 -0.20 -2.62
C GLY A 104 1.87 0.98 -3.34
N GLY A 105 2.09 2.08 -2.62
CA GLY A 105 2.80 3.26 -3.13
C GLY A 105 4.33 3.22 -3.02
N ILE A 106 4.96 2.09 -2.67
CA ILE A 106 6.43 1.95 -2.61
C ILE A 106 7.07 2.98 -1.64
N GLU A 107 6.40 3.17 -0.51
CA GLU A 107 6.68 4.24 0.45
C GLU A 107 6.87 3.70 1.87
N LEU A 108 7.19 2.41 2.01
CA LEU A 108 7.47 1.82 3.30
C LEU A 108 8.60 2.55 4.03
N GLY A 109 8.38 2.78 5.33
CA GLY A 109 9.38 3.21 6.28
C GLY A 109 9.58 2.17 7.38
N HIS A 110 10.54 2.42 8.28
CA HIS A 110 10.79 1.53 9.41
C HIS A 110 9.54 1.38 10.27
N GLY A 111 9.15 0.14 10.56
CA GLY A 111 7.96 -0.15 11.37
C GLY A 111 6.62 0.12 10.68
N SER A 112 6.59 0.24 9.35
CA SER A 112 5.32 0.31 8.63
C SER A 112 4.55 -1.02 8.69
N ASP A 113 3.24 -0.89 8.87
CA ASP A 113 2.22 -1.88 8.57
C ASP A 113 2.12 -2.20 7.08
N LEU A 114 1.55 -3.37 6.79
CA LEU A 114 1.19 -3.79 5.44
C LEU A 114 -0.33 -3.71 5.26
N ASP A 115 -0.80 -2.73 4.48
CA ASP A 115 -2.19 -2.63 4.06
C ASP A 115 -2.47 -3.66 2.95
N LEU A 116 -3.17 -4.76 3.25
CA LEU A 116 -3.34 -5.89 2.33
C LEU A 116 -4.80 -6.16 1.99
N VAL A 117 -5.05 -6.54 0.74
CA VAL A 117 -6.32 -7.10 0.24
C VAL A 117 -6.02 -8.40 -0.49
N PHE A 118 -6.84 -9.43 -0.23
CA PHE A 118 -6.67 -10.74 -0.84
C PHE A 118 -7.75 -11.01 -1.89
N ILE A 119 -7.33 -11.44 -3.08
CA ILE A 119 -8.21 -11.70 -4.21
C ILE A 119 -7.89 -13.07 -4.81
N HIS A 120 -8.91 -13.82 -5.23
CA HIS A 120 -8.75 -15.11 -5.91
C HIS A 120 -9.63 -15.21 -7.18
N ASP A 121 -9.32 -16.15 -8.07
CA ASP A 121 -10.12 -16.46 -9.27
C ASP A 121 -10.74 -17.87 -9.26
N GLY A 122 -10.57 -18.65 -8.19
CA GLY A 122 -11.15 -19.99 -8.10
C GLY A 122 -12.69 -20.02 -8.10
N ASP A 123 -13.24 -21.14 -8.55
CA ASP A 123 -14.67 -21.40 -8.66
C ASP A 123 -15.29 -21.63 -7.28
N LEU A 124 -16.13 -20.68 -6.84
CA LEU A 124 -16.80 -20.73 -5.55
C LEU A 124 -17.83 -21.86 -5.43
N GLN A 125 -18.20 -22.53 -6.53
CA GLN A 125 -19.14 -23.67 -6.53
C GLN A 125 -18.43 -25.03 -6.56
N ALA A 126 -17.09 -25.06 -6.69
CA ALA A 126 -16.31 -26.28 -6.72
C ALA A 126 -15.70 -26.61 -5.36
N GLU A 127 -15.47 -27.91 -5.12
CA GLU A 127 -14.67 -28.41 -4.01
C GLU A 127 -13.21 -28.64 -4.46
N THR A 128 -12.28 -28.66 -3.51
CA THR A 128 -10.88 -28.99 -3.75
C THR A 128 -10.67 -30.48 -4.06
N ASP A 129 -9.60 -30.82 -4.80
CA ASP A 129 -9.37 -32.19 -5.33
C ASP A 129 -8.68 -33.19 -4.36
N GLY A 130 -8.51 -32.83 -3.09
CA GLY A 130 -7.69 -33.60 -2.15
C GLY A 130 -8.45 -34.63 -1.32
N ALA A 131 -7.72 -35.34 -0.46
CA ALA A 131 -8.26 -36.41 0.39
C ALA A 131 -9.31 -35.92 1.42
N LYS A 132 -9.32 -34.62 1.73
CA LYS A 132 -10.30 -33.96 2.60
C LYS A 132 -10.85 -32.72 1.88
N PRO A 133 -11.73 -32.90 0.90
CA PRO A 133 -12.22 -31.82 0.07
C PRO A 133 -12.98 -30.79 0.92
N ILE A 134 -12.87 -29.53 0.53
CA ILE A 134 -13.61 -28.41 1.11
C ILE A 134 -14.07 -27.47 -0.01
N ASP A 135 -15.10 -26.67 0.26
CA ASP A 135 -15.52 -25.61 -0.65
C ASP A 135 -14.35 -24.67 -0.98
N SER A 136 -14.22 -24.28 -2.24
CA SER A 136 -13.14 -23.36 -2.68
C SER A 136 -13.18 -22.03 -1.93
N ALA A 137 -14.37 -21.51 -1.61
CA ALA A 137 -14.55 -20.31 -0.78
C ALA A 137 -13.91 -20.48 0.61
N GLN A 138 -14.09 -21.66 1.22
CA GLN A 138 -13.51 -22.01 2.51
C GLN A 138 -11.99 -22.19 2.38
N PHE A 139 -11.50 -22.79 1.30
CA PHE A 139 -10.07 -22.94 1.04
C PHE A 139 -9.36 -21.57 0.99
N PHE A 140 -9.83 -20.65 0.16
CA PHE A 140 -9.19 -19.32 0.03
C PHE A 140 -9.31 -18.49 1.31
N THR A 141 -10.43 -18.60 2.03
CA THR A 141 -10.57 -17.95 3.35
C THR A 141 -9.52 -18.48 4.35
N ARG A 142 -9.32 -19.80 4.42
CA ARG A 142 -8.29 -20.40 5.29
C ARG A 142 -6.88 -20.05 4.83
N LEU A 143 -6.63 -19.98 3.53
CA LEU A 143 -5.37 -19.52 2.96
C LEU A 143 -5.05 -18.08 3.41
N GLY A 144 -6.00 -17.15 3.28
CA GLY A 144 -5.84 -15.77 3.73
C GLY A 144 -5.59 -15.67 5.24
N GLN A 145 -6.34 -16.43 6.06
CA GLN A 145 -6.11 -16.52 7.51
C GLN A 145 -4.71 -17.04 7.84
N ARG A 146 -4.22 -18.03 7.08
CA ARG A 146 -2.89 -18.61 7.25
C ARG A 146 -1.79 -17.61 6.90
N VAL A 147 -1.94 -16.85 5.81
CA VAL A 147 -1.02 -15.76 5.44
C VAL A 147 -0.94 -14.74 6.58
N ILE A 148 -2.08 -14.27 7.10
CA ILE A 148 -2.12 -13.33 8.24
C ILE A 148 -1.44 -13.94 9.47
N HIS A 149 -1.72 -15.20 9.78
CA HIS A 149 -1.10 -15.89 10.91
C HIS A 149 0.42 -15.94 10.80
N LEU A 150 0.98 -16.26 9.63
CA LEU A 150 2.43 -16.33 9.42
C LEU A 150 3.10 -14.95 9.61
N LEU A 151 2.42 -13.89 9.16
CA LEU A 151 2.88 -12.50 9.30
C LEU A 151 2.79 -11.99 10.75
N THR A 152 1.71 -12.32 11.45
CA THR A 152 1.34 -11.64 12.71
C THR A 152 1.68 -12.42 13.98
N THR A 153 2.00 -13.72 13.88
CA THR A 153 2.31 -14.53 15.07
C THR A 153 3.56 -14.02 15.78
N GLN A 154 3.51 -13.95 17.11
CA GLN A 154 4.66 -13.64 17.94
C GLN A 154 5.55 -14.89 18.10
N THR A 155 6.83 -14.76 17.78
CA THR A 155 7.86 -15.78 18.03
C THR A 155 8.95 -15.22 18.93
N ASN A 156 10.01 -15.99 19.18
CA ASN A 156 11.18 -15.52 19.95
C ASN A 156 11.85 -14.29 19.31
N SER A 157 11.81 -14.16 17.98
CA SER A 157 12.35 -13.00 17.26
C SER A 157 11.33 -11.91 16.95
N GLY A 158 10.18 -11.92 17.62
CA GLY A 158 9.16 -10.91 17.38
C GLY A 158 8.07 -11.34 16.41
N GLN A 159 7.34 -10.34 15.93
CA GLN A 159 6.37 -10.43 14.85
C GLN A 159 7.03 -10.13 13.51
N LEU A 160 6.55 -10.75 12.43
CA LEU A 160 7.08 -10.52 11.08
C LEU A 160 6.56 -9.21 10.49
N TYR A 161 5.25 -8.95 10.44
CA TYR A 161 4.67 -7.65 10.10
C TYR A 161 3.32 -7.46 10.78
N ASP A 162 3.00 -6.21 11.14
CA ASP A 162 1.60 -5.80 11.34
C ASP A 162 0.89 -5.76 9.99
N VAL A 163 -0.37 -6.21 9.98
CA VAL A 163 -1.19 -6.29 8.76
C VAL A 163 -2.50 -5.56 8.99
N ASP A 164 -2.82 -4.62 8.10
CA ASP A 164 -4.11 -3.95 8.06
C ASP A 164 -4.94 -4.45 6.88
N MET A 165 -6.11 -5.03 7.18
CA MET A 165 -7.04 -5.58 6.19
C MET A 165 -8.26 -4.68 5.96
N ARG A 166 -8.29 -3.46 6.50
CA ARG A 166 -9.50 -2.60 6.53
C ARG A 166 -9.88 -2.01 5.18
N LEU A 167 -8.98 -2.00 4.20
CA LEU A 167 -9.23 -1.48 2.84
C LEU A 167 -9.84 -2.51 1.87
N ARG A 168 -10.16 -3.72 2.35
CA ARG A 168 -10.89 -4.71 1.55
C ARG A 168 -12.36 -4.30 1.39
N PRO A 169 -13.08 -4.82 0.36
CA PRO A 169 -14.51 -4.56 0.18
C PRO A 169 -15.32 -4.71 1.47
N SER A 170 -16.16 -3.72 1.79
CA SER A 170 -16.97 -3.64 3.01
C SER A 170 -16.18 -3.62 4.33
N GLY A 171 -14.88 -3.33 4.26
CA GLY A 171 -13.98 -3.16 5.41
C GLY A 171 -14.01 -4.33 6.38
N ALA A 172 -14.07 -4.04 7.69
CA ALA A 172 -14.08 -5.06 8.73
C ALA A 172 -15.28 -6.03 8.66
N SER A 173 -16.40 -5.59 8.08
CA SER A 173 -17.62 -6.39 7.93
C SER A 173 -17.62 -7.26 6.67
N GLY A 174 -16.67 -7.04 5.75
CA GLY A 174 -16.52 -7.81 4.52
C GLY A 174 -15.76 -9.12 4.68
N LEU A 175 -15.91 -9.99 3.68
CA LEU A 175 -15.13 -11.22 3.57
C LEU A 175 -13.63 -10.92 3.60
N LEU A 176 -12.87 -11.82 4.21
CA LEU A 176 -11.41 -11.67 4.28
C LEU A 176 -10.75 -11.73 2.90
N VAL A 177 -11.29 -12.60 2.03
CA VAL A 177 -10.83 -12.80 0.66
C VAL A 177 -12.02 -12.65 -0.26
N SER A 178 -11.86 -11.87 -1.32
CA SER A 178 -12.89 -11.70 -2.35
C SER A 178 -12.54 -12.47 -3.61
N SER A 179 -13.54 -12.99 -4.32
CA SER A 179 -13.29 -13.39 -5.71
C SER A 179 -13.06 -12.14 -6.55
N LEU A 180 -12.28 -12.26 -7.62
CA LEU A 180 -11.98 -11.15 -8.53
C LEU A 180 -13.27 -10.53 -9.10
N GLY A 181 -14.24 -11.36 -9.47
CA GLY A 181 -15.54 -10.89 -9.95
C GLY A 181 -16.34 -10.14 -8.88
N ALA A 182 -16.28 -10.56 -7.61
CA ALA A 182 -16.93 -9.83 -6.52
C ALA A 182 -16.24 -8.49 -6.25
N PHE A 183 -14.91 -8.46 -6.25
CA PHE A 183 -14.12 -7.24 -6.11
C PHE A 183 -14.47 -6.23 -7.21
N ALA A 184 -14.51 -6.66 -8.48
CA ALA A 184 -14.87 -5.80 -9.60
C ALA A 184 -16.29 -5.21 -9.46
N ARG A 185 -17.28 -6.04 -9.10
CA ARG A 185 -18.66 -5.57 -8.89
C ARG A 185 -18.77 -4.58 -7.75
N TYR A 186 -18.08 -4.82 -6.64
CA TYR A 186 -18.06 -3.92 -5.50
C TYR A 186 -17.46 -2.56 -5.88
N GLN A 187 -16.28 -2.57 -6.51
CA GLN A 187 -15.59 -1.35 -6.93
C GLN A 187 -16.41 -0.52 -7.94
N ALA A 188 -17.17 -1.18 -8.81
CA ALA A 188 -18.02 -0.51 -9.80
C ALA A 188 -19.28 0.12 -9.20
N ASN A 189 -19.95 -0.57 -8.26
CA ASN A 189 -21.33 -0.27 -7.87
C ASN A 189 -21.51 0.22 -6.43
N GLU A 190 -20.58 -0.12 -5.53
CA GLU A 190 -20.77 0.09 -4.08
C GLU A 190 -19.66 0.94 -3.45
N ALA A 191 -18.45 0.92 -4.03
CA ALA A 191 -17.30 1.60 -3.46
C ALA A 191 -17.44 3.13 -3.50
N TRP A 192 -17.07 3.77 -2.40
CA TRP A 192 -17.05 5.22 -2.27
C TRP A 192 -15.84 5.82 -2.99
N THR A 193 -15.89 7.11 -3.30
CA THR A 193 -14.78 7.84 -3.95
C THR A 193 -13.46 7.75 -3.16
N TRP A 194 -13.50 7.72 -1.83
CA TRP A 194 -12.30 7.55 -1.01
C TRP A 194 -11.68 6.14 -1.15
N GLU A 195 -12.47 5.12 -1.44
CA GLU A 195 -11.96 3.77 -1.73
C GLU A 195 -11.28 3.75 -3.10
N HIS A 196 -11.81 4.50 -4.08
CA HIS A 196 -11.15 4.71 -5.37
C HIS A 196 -9.85 5.50 -5.20
N GLN A 197 -9.80 6.50 -4.31
CA GLN A 197 -8.55 7.18 -3.96
C GLN A 197 -7.51 6.20 -3.40
N ALA A 198 -7.92 5.29 -2.50
CA ALA A 198 -7.04 4.25 -1.98
C ALA A 198 -6.59 3.27 -3.09
N LEU A 199 -7.47 2.94 -4.03
CA LEU A 199 -7.20 2.07 -5.18
C LEU A 199 -6.17 2.64 -6.16
N VAL A 200 -6.01 3.97 -6.24
CA VAL A 200 -4.92 4.60 -7.03
C VAL A 200 -3.56 4.04 -6.61
N ARG A 201 -3.38 3.83 -5.30
CA ARG A 201 -2.14 3.31 -4.70
C ARG A 201 -2.07 1.79 -4.65
N ALA A 202 -3.10 1.08 -5.10
CA ALA A 202 -3.16 -0.37 -5.01
C ALA A 202 -2.41 -1.05 -6.15
N ARG A 203 -1.65 -2.10 -5.83
CA ARG A 203 -0.98 -2.96 -6.82
C ARG A 203 -0.78 -4.37 -6.31
N VAL A 204 -0.62 -5.32 -7.21
CA VAL A 204 -0.23 -6.69 -6.85
C VAL A 204 1.20 -6.71 -6.27
N LEU A 205 1.36 -7.35 -5.11
CA LEU A 205 2.67 -7.55 -4.46
C LEU A 205 3.25 -8.92 -4.81
N THR A 206 2.42 -9.97 -4.75
CA THR A 206 2.77 -11.35 -5.08
C THR A 206 1.51 -12.18 -5.36
N GLY A 207 1.69 -13.33 -6.02
CA GLY A 207 0.63 -14.30 -6.30
C GLY A 207 0.55 -14.69 -7.77
N SER A 208 -0.62 -15.19 -8.17
CA SER A 208 -0.87 -15.63 -9.55
C SER A 208 -0.75 -14.47 -10.54
N ARG A 209 0.04 -14.67 -11.58
CA ARG A 209 0.23 -13.70 -12.66
C ARG A 209 -1.09 -13.39 -13.38
N ASP A 210 -1.85 -14.41 -13.74
CA ASP A 210 -3.09 -14.25 -14.51
C ASP A 210 -4.15 -13.48 -13.72
N VAL A 211 -4.29 -13.77 -12.42
CA VAL A 211 -5.18 -13.03 -11.52
C VAL A 211 -4.70 -11.59 -11.36
N GLY A 212 -3.38 -11.38 -11.26
CA GLY A 212 -2.79 -10.06 -11.16
C GLY A 212 -3.03 -9.20 -12.40
N GLU A 213 -2.86 -9.76 -13.60
CA GLU A 213 -3.15 -9.06 -14.85
C GLU A 213 -4.63 -8.69 -14.97
N GLN A 214 -5.54 -9.54 -14.49
CA GLN A 214 -6.96 -9.21 -14.47
C GLN A 214 -7.33 -8.19 -13.39
N PHE A 215 -6.68 -8.23 -12.22
CA PHE A 215 -6.83 -7.19 -11.20
C PHE A 215 -6.44 -5.82 -11.76
N GLU A 216 -5.31 -5.70 -12.47
CA GLU A 216 -4.88 -4.44 -13.05
C GLU A 216 -5.87 -3.91 -14.10
N LYS A 217 -6.52 -4.80 -14.88
CA LYS A 217 -7.62 -4.40 -15.77
C LYS A 217 -8.79 -3.81 -15.00
N VAL A 218 -9.25 -4.50 -13.95
CA VAL A 218 -10.33 -4.01 -13.08
C VAL A 218 -9.97 -2.67 -12.44
N ARG A 219 -8.74 -2.53 -11.93
CA ARG A 219 -8.22 -1.28 -11.38
C ARG A 219 -8.26 -0.17 -12.43
N ALA A 220 -7.77 -0.44 -13.64
CA ALA A 220 -7.78 0.54 -14.73
C ALA A 220 -9.20 0.97 -15.11
N ASP A 221 -10.14 0.04 -15.23
CA ASP A 221 -11.54 0.33 -15.56
C ASP A 221 -12.22 1.18 -14.49
N VAL A 222 -11.98 0.88 -13.21
CA VAL A 222 -12.56 1.62 -12.08
C VAL A 222 -11.97 3.03 -11.99
N LEU A 223 -10.65 3.17 -12.11
CA LEU A 223 -9.98 4.46 -12.00
C LEU A 223 -10.23 5.34 -13.24
N GLY A 224 -10.29 4.74 -14.43
CA GLY A 224 -10.52 5.43 -15.71
C GLY A 224 -11.98 5.69 -16.08
N ARG A 225 -12.95 5.51 -15.17
CA ARG A 225 -14.37 5.83 -15.43
C ARG A 225 -14.62 7.34 -15.55
N GLU A 226 -15.71 7.72 -16.22
CA GLU A 226 -16.17 9.12 -16.22
C GLU A 226 -16.52 9.59 -14.81
N ARG A 227 -16.15 10.84 -14.50
CA ARG A 227 -16.55 11.50 -13.25
C ARG A 227 -16.89 12.95 -13.53
N ASP A 228 -17.91 13.46 -12.84
CA ASP A 228 -18.13 14.90 -12.75
C ASP A 228 -17.04 15.51 -11.85
N LEU A 229 -16.23 16.40 -12.43
CA LEU A 229 -15.08 16.98 -11.73
C LEU A 229 -15.48 17.88 -10.56
N GLY A 230 -16.67 18.48 -10.60
CA GLY A 230 -17.20 19.30 -9.50
C GLY A 230 -17.48 18.45 -8.27
N THR A 231 -18.25 17.38 -8.46
CA THR A 231 -18.57 16.38 -7.43
C THR A 231 -17.31 15.73 -6.89
N LEU A 232 -16.39 15.28 -7.77
CA LEU A 232 -15.14 14.65 -7.34
C LEU A 232 -14.28 15.58 -6.45
N ARG A 233 -14.13 16.86 -6.82
CA ARG A 233 -13.41 17.84 -5.98
C ARG A 233 -14.05 18.01 -4.62
N ALA A 234 -15.38 18.10 -4.57
CA ALA A 234 -16.12 18.27 -3.33
C ALA A 234 -15.93 17.05 -2.41
N GLU A 235 -16.07 15.83 -2.93
CA GLU A 235 -15.91 14.60 -2.15
C GLU A 235 -14.48 14.42 -1.61
N VAL A 236 -13.46 14.68 -2.44
CA VAL A 236 -12.05 14.62 -2.02
C VAL A 236 -11.76 15.66 -0.93
N SER A 237 -12.24 16.89 -1.10
CA SER A 237 -12.04 17.99 -0.14
C SER A 237 -12.74 17.72 1.18
N GLU A 238 -14.00 17.26 1.13
CA GLU A 238 -14.77 16.91 2.33
C GLU A 238 -14.10 15.78 3.11
N MET A 239 -13.64 14.73 2.41
CA MET A 239 -12.92 13.63 3.05
C MET A 239 -11.62 14.11 3.69
N ARG A 240 -10.84 14.95 2.98
CA ARG A 240 -9.60 15.51 3.53
C ARG A 240 -9.86 16.37 4.77
N ALA A 241 -10.89 17.20 4.74
CA ALA A 241 -11.29 18.05 5.85
C ALA A 241 -11.64 17.20 7.09
N LYS A 242 -12.46 16.15 6.93
CA LYS A 242 -12.77 15.19 8.01
C LYS A 242 -11.51 14.54 8.60
N MET A 243 -10.53 14.18 7.78
CA MET A 243 -9.27 13.63 8.25
C MET A 243 -8.44 14.68 9.03
N ARG A 244 -8.32 15.91 8.52
CA ARG A 244 -7.65 17.02 9.21
C ARG A 244 -8.27 17.29 10.58
N ASP A 245 -9.59 17.33 10.68
CA ASP A 245 -10.28 17.65 11.93
C ASP A 245 -10.06 16.57 13.01
N ASN A 246 -9.93 15.31 12.59
CA ASN A 246 -9.71 14.19 13.50
C ASN A 246 -8.24 13.97 13.88
N LEU A 247 -7.31 14.16 12.93
CA LEU A 247 -5.92 13.72 13.06
C LEU A 247 -4.91 14.88 13.09
N GLY A 248 -5.29 16.07 12.63
CA GLY A 248 -4.40 17.23 12.54
C GLY A 248 -4.14 17.91 13.88
N THR A 249 -3.12 18.75 13.90
CA THR A 249 -2.70 19.52 15.08
C THR A 249 -3.79 20.52 15.46
N ARG A 250 -4.53 20.23 16.53
CA ARG A 250 -5.66 21.08 16.99
C ARG A 250 -5.25 22.51 17.30
N LEU A 251 -4.06 22.71 17.89
CA LEU A 251 -3.53 24.03 18.28
C LEU A 251 -3.41 25.00 17.09
N THR A 252 -3.26 24.48 15.87
CA THR A 252 -3.02 25.26 14.66
C THR A 252 -4.14 25.11 13.63
N ALA A 253 -5.31 24.60 14.04
CA ALA A 253 -6.39 24.23 13.13
C ALA A 253 -5.91 23.34 11.97
N ALA A 254 -5.13 22.31 12.33
CA ALA A 254 -4.44 21.40 11.41
C ALA A 254 -3.50 22.15 10.44
N GLY A 255 -2.64 23.02 10.97
CA GLY A 255 -1.63 23.75 10.20
C GLY A 255 -2.12 24.97 9.42
N ARG A 256 -3.41 25.35 9.53
CA ARG A 256 -4.01 26.46 8.77
C ARG A 256 -3.97 27.81 9.48
N ALA A 257 -3.83 27.83 10.80
CA ALA A 257 -3.80 29.05 11.58
C ALA A 257 -2.46 29.81 11.40
N ALA A 258 -2.47 31.13 11.63
CA ALA A 258 -1.28 31.97 11.42
C ALA A 258 -0.08 31.54 12.29
N ASN A 259 -0.33 31.05 13.50
CA ASN A 259 0.69 30.56 14.43
C ASN A 259 1.30 29.21 14.01
N ALA A 260 0.77 28.53 12.98
CA ALA A 260 1.27 27.22 12.50
C ALA A 260 2.71 27.23 11.96
N PHE A 261 3.27 28.42 11.83
CA PHE A 261 4.57 28.71 11.24
C PHE A 261 5.59 29.24 12.26
N GLU A 262 5.20 29.31 13.54
CA GLU A 262 6.06 29.72 14.63
C GLU A 262 6.95 28.56 15.10
N ALA A 263 8.20 28.85 15.44
CA ALA A 263 9.18 27.83 15.86
C ALA A 263 8.79 27.07 17.14
N SER A 264 7.96 27.68 18.00
CA SER A 264 7.46 27.07 19.25
C SER A 264 6.29 26.11 19.03
N VAL A 265 5.74 26.06 17.82
CA VAL A 265 4.51 25.34 17.49
C VAL A 265 4.85 24.07 16.71
N PRO A 266 4.23 22.91 17.00
CA PRO A 266 4.47 21.69 16.24
C PRO A 266 3.80 21.74 14.86
N PHE A 267 4.46 21.12 13.88
CA PHE A 267 3.91 20.80 12.56
C PHE A 267 3.93 19.28 12.35
N ASP A 268 2.74 18.68 12.20
CA ASP A 268 2.61 17.28 11.82
C ASP A 268 2.88 17.12 10.32
N LEU A 269 3.98 16.45 9.97
CA LEU A 269 4.43 16.29 8.59
C LEU A 269 3.39 15.60 7.69
N LYS A 270 2.50 14.79 8.28
CA LYS A 270 1.48 14.03 7.54
C LYS A 270 0.16 14.77 7.49
N GLN A 271 -0.37 15.12 8.65
CA GLN A 271 -1.79 15.43 8.82
C GLN A 271 -2.11 16.91 8.67
N ASP A 272 -1.15 17.80 8.93
CA ASP A 272 -1.37 19.25 8.85
C ASP A 272 -1.37 19.75 7.40
N ALA A 273 -1.98 20.92 7.20
CA ALA A 273 -2.07 21.57 5.90
C ALA A 273 -0.67 21.88 5.32
N GLY A 274 -0.51 21.58 4.04
CA GLY A 274 0.76 21.64 3.34
C GLY A 274 1.66 20.41 3.56
N GLY A 275 1.16 19.37 4.26
CA GLY A 275 1.89 18.13 4.58
C GLY A 275 1.75 17.02 3.54
N ILE A 276 2.24 15.83 3.90
CA ILE A 276 2.30 14.64 3.02
C ILE A 276 0.92 14.24 2.51
N VAL A 277 -0.10 14.17 3.38
CA VAL A 277 -1.43 13.68 3.00
C VAL A 277 -2.11 14.62 2.01
N ASP A 278 -1.80 15.92 2.03
CA ASP A 278 -2.31 16.87 1.04
C ASP A 278 -1.77 16.56 -0.35
N ILE A 279 -0.47 16.26 -0.45
CA ILE A 279 0.16 15.86 -1.71
C ILE A 279 -0.45 14.55 -2.20
N GLU A 280 -0.61 13.55 -1.32
CA GLU A 280 -1.24 12.27 -1.67
C GLU A 280 -2.66 12.46 -2.21
N PHE A 281 -3.46 13.31 -1.56
CA PHE A 281 -4.83 13.60 -2.00
C PHE A 281 -4.87 14.32 -3.35
N MET A 282 -3.95 15.26 -3.61
CA MET A 282 -3.84 15.92 -4.92
C MET A 282 -3.51 14.91 -6.02
N VAL A 283 -2.55 14.02 -5.78
CA VAL A 283 -2.16 12.97 -6.73
C VAL A 283 -3.32 11.99 -6.99
N GLN A 284 -4.01 11.55 -5.94
CA GLN A 284 -5.16 10.65 -6.06
C GLN A 284 -6.33 11.33 -6.79
N TYR A 285 -6.64 12.58 -6.46
CA TYR A 285 -7.63 13.38 -7.17
C TYR A 285 -7.29 13.46 -8.66
N ALA A 286 -6.06 13.82 -8.98
CA ALA A 286 -5.58 13.96 -10.35
C ALA A 286 -5.71 12.65 -11.15
N ALA A 287 -5.31 11.52 -10.56
CA ALA A 287 -5.46 10.21 -11.18
C ALA A 287 -6.94 9.88 -11.45
N LEU A 288 -7.85 10.13 -10.49
CA LEU A 288 -9.28 9.89 -10.67
C LEU A 288 -9.94 10.85 -11.67
N ALA A 289 -9.46 12.08 -11.75
CA ALA A 289 -9.98 13.12 -12.62
C ALA A 289 -9.60 12.88 -14.09
N TRP A 290 -8.36 12.44 -14.34
CA TRP A 290 -7.77 12.51 -15.68
C TRP A 290 -7.31 11.19 -16.25
N SER A 291 -7.31 10.08 -15.49
CA SER A 291 -6.82 8.80 -16.02
C SER A 291 -7.64 8.22 -17.19
N ARG A 292 -8.90 8.64 -17.36
CA ARG A 292 -9.69 8.29 -18.56
C ARG A 292 -9.05 8.82 -19.84
N GLU A 293 -8.65 10.09 -19.83
CA GLU A 293 -8.04 10.79 -20.97
C GLU A 293 -6.53 10.52 -21.05
N HIS A 294 -5.90 10.28 -19.89
CA HIS A 294 -4.48 10.01 -19.73
C HIS A 294 -4.24 8.69 -18.98
N PRO A 295 -4.46 7.51 -19.61
CA PRO A 295 -4.28 6.20 -18.96
C PRO A 295 -2.88 5.96 -18.40
N ALA A 296 -1.86 6.67 -18.90
CA ALA A 296 -0.50 6.62 -18.39
C ALA A 296 -0.40 6.96 -16.89
N LEU A 297 -1.34 7.76 -16.35
CA LEU A 297 -1.41 8.07 -14.91
C LEU A 297 -1.69 6.84 -14.03
N LEU A 298 -2.12 5.72 -14.61
CA LEU A 298 -2.40 4.47 -13.89
C LEU A 298 -1.25 3.48 -13.93
N GLN A 299 -0.19 3.76 -14.70
CA GLN A 299 0.97 2.88 -14.86
C GLN A 299 1.71 2.65 -13.52
N TYR A 300 1.78 3.69 -12.70
CA TYR A 300 2.45 3.67 -11.41
C TYR A 300 1.47 4.00 -10.28
N THR A 301 1.86 3.67 -9.06
CA THR A 301 1.01 3.75 -7.86
C THR A 301 1.61 4.61 -6.74
N ASP A 302 2.83 5.09 -6.93
CA ASP A 302 3.54 6.00 -6.02
C ASP A 302 3.40 7.46 -6.46
N ASN A 303 3.50 8.36 -5.49
CA ASN A 303 3.25 9.78 -5.73
C ASN A 303 4.24 10.41 -6.69
N ILE A 304 5.51 9.99 -6.66
CA ILE A 304 6.58 10.58 -7.47
C ILE A 304 6.32 10.36 -8.96
N ARG A 305 6.09 9.11 -9.36
CA ARG A 305 5.88 8.79 -10.78
C ARG A 305 4.51 9.21 -11.30
N ILE A 306 3.49 9.28 -10.45
CA ILE A 306 2.22 9.87 -10.86
C ILE A 306 2.37 11.39 -11.09
N LEU A 307 3.12 12.10 -10.24
CA LEU A 307 3.45 13.52 -10.47
C LEU A 307 4.26 13.75 -11.75
N GLU A 308 5.21 12.87 -12.07
CA GLU A 308 5.91 12.87 -13.36
C GLU A 308 4.92 12.68 -14.53
N GLY A 309 3.99 11.72 -14.42
CA GLY A 309 2.95 11.53 -15.44
C GLY A 309 2.04 12.75 -15.62
N LEU A 310 1.72 13.49 -14.54
CA LEU A 310 0.92 14.72 -14.62
C LEU A 310 1.66 15.86 -15.32
N GLU A 311 2.97 15.97 -15.09
CA GLU A 311 3.86 16.91 -15.79
C GLU A 311 3.96 16.56 -17.28
N GLU A 312 4.25 15.30 -17.61
CA GLU A 312 4.38 14.82 -18.99
C GLU A 312 3.07 14.99 -19.79
N ALA A 313 1.93 14.83 -19.12
CA ALA A 313 0.61 15.06 -19.72
C ALA A 313 0.22 16.55 -19.84
N GLY A 314 1.00 17.47 -19.27
CA GLY A 314 0.68 18.90 -19.23
C GLY A 314 -0.50 19.26 -18.32
N LEU A 315 -0.87 18.37 -17.40
CA LEU A 315 -1.98 18.56 -16.45
C LEU A 315 -1.56 19.37 -15.22
N LEU A 316 -0.26 19.38 -14.91
CA LEU A 316 0.35 20.21 -13.88
C LEU A 316 1.60 20.90 -14.44
N PRO A 317 1.81 22.21 -14.20
CA PRO A 317 3.04 22.88 -14.61
C PRO A 317 4.29 22.20 -14.03
N ASP A 318 5.37 22.09 -14.81
CA ASP A 318 6.65 21.48 -14.40
C ASP A 318 7.15 22.00 -13.05
N VAL A 319 7.16 23.33 -12.87
CA VAL A 319 7.59 23.95 -11.61
C VAL A 319 6.76 23.47 -10.41
N GLU A 320 5.45 23.28 -10.58
CA GLU A 320 4.56 22.82 -9.51
C GLU A 320 4.73 21.31 -9.26
N ALA A 321 4.82 20.50 -10.31
CA ALA A 321 5.06 19.06 -10.19
C ALA A 321 6.40 18.78 -9.49
N SER A 322 7.46 19.46 -9.91
CA SER A 322 8.79 19.38 -9.31
C SER A 322 8.77 19.82 -7.84
N LEU A 323 8.08 20.94 -7.52
CA LEU A 323 7.93 21.41 -6.15
C LEU A 323 7.23 20.36 -5.26
N LEU A 324 6.14 19.76 -5.73
CA LEU A 324 5.43 18.73 -4.98
C LEU A 324 6.31 17.50 -4.76
N ARG A 325 7.07 17.05 -5.78
CA ARG A 325 8.02 15.93 -5.64
C ARG A 325 9.11 16.23 -4.61
N GLU A 326 9.71 17.43 -4.63
CA GLU A 326 10.74 17.81 -3.66
C GLU A 326 10.19 17.95 -2.24
N ALA A 327 9.02 18.59 -2.08
CA ALA A 327 8.35 18.70 -0.79
C ALA A 327 8.02 17.33 -0.21
N TYR A 328 7.46 16.44 -1.04
CA TYR A 328 7.14 15.07 -0.67
C TYR A 328 8.36 14.28 -0.17
N LYS A 329 9.47 14.31 -0.93
CA LYS A 329 10.74 13.69 -0.54
C LYS A 329 11.28 14.27 0.76
N ALA A 330 11.24 15.59 0.92
CA ALA A 330 11.74 16.27 2.12
C ALA A 330 10.94 15.87 3.38
N TYR A 331 9.60 15.87 3.28
CA TYR A 331 8.73 15.52 4.41
C TYR A 331 8.88 14.06 4.81
N ARG A 332 8.95 13.15 3.84
CA ARG A 332 9.18 11.73 4.13
C ARG A 332 10.55 11.47 4.72
N SER A 333 11.58 12.20 4.28
CA SER A 333 12.92 12.12 4.85
C SER A 333 12.92 12.57 6.31
N ALA A 334 12.23 13.67 6.61
CA ALA A 334 12.06 14.14 7.99
C ALA A 334 11.29 13.12 8.84
N ALA A 335 10.18 12.56 8.33
CA ALA A 335 9.39 11.56 9.03
C ALA A 335 10.18 10.27 9.31
N HIS A 336 11.02 9.82 8.38
CA HIS A 336 11.93 8.68 8.58
C HIS A 336 12.96 8.95 9.69
N ARG A 337 13.57 10.14 9.71
CA ARG A 337 14.50 10.52 10.78
C ARG A 337 13.82 10.51 12.15
N GLN A 338 12.58 10.98 12.23
CA GLN A 338 11.78 10.91 13.47
C GLN A 338 11.52 9.45 13.89
N ALA A 339 11.12 8.60 12.94
CA ALA A 339 10.85 7.19 13.21
C ALA A 339 12.08 6.42 13.72
N LEU A 340 13.27 6.68 13.15
CA LEU A 340 14.53 6.08 13.61
C LEU A 340 14.88 6.47 15.05
N GLN A 341 14.46 7.66 15.49
CA GLN A 341 14.61 8.15 16.86
C GLN A 341 13.45 7.74 17.78
N LYS A 342 12.49 6.95 17.28
CA LYS A 342 11.24 6.58 17.96
C LYS A 342 10.42 7.81 18.40
N GLN A 343 10.49 8.89 17.62
CA GLN A 343 9.74 10.12 17.82
C GLN A 343 8.52 10.17 16.88
N ALA A 344 7.53 10.98 17.24
CA ALA A 344 6.38 11.24 16.39
C ALA A 344 6.81 11.95 15.09
N GLY A 345 6.03 11.82 14.02
CA GLY A 345 6.27 12.48 12.73
C GLY A 345 6.01 13.98 12.73
N VAL A 346 6.50 14.68 13.76
CA VAL A 346 6.27 16.09 14.04
C VAL A 346 7.61 16.83 14.02
N VAL A 347 7.62 18.03 13.45
CA VAL A 347 8.77 18.94 13.44
C VAL A 347 8.36 20.31 13.99
N SER A 348 9.32 21.22 14.14
CA SER A 348 9.00 22.61 14.48
C SER A 348 8.28 23.32 13.32
N GLY A 349 7.35 24.20 13.65
CA GLY A 349 6.50 24.92 12.70
C GLY A 349 7.25 25.90 11.80
N ASP A 350 8.46 26.32 12.17
CA ASP A 350 9.32 27.14 11.33
C ASP A 350 9.99 26.34 10.19
N GLN A 351 9.93 25.01 10.23
CA GLN A 351 10.45 24.15 9.18
C GLN A 351 9.49 24.10 7.98
N PHE A 352 10.09 24.00 6.79
CA PHE A 352 9.39 23.84 5.51
C PHE A 352 8.37 24.93 5.17
N HIS A 353 8.56 26.15 5.68
CA HIS A 353 7.60 27.25 5.56
C HIS A 353 7.18 27.54 4.10
N ALA A 354 8.16 27.62 3.18
CA ALA A 354 7.91 27.88 1.77
C ALA A 354 7.18 26.72 1.10
N GLN A 355 7.65 25.49 1.31
CA GLN A 355 7.06 24.28 0.73
C GLN A 355 5.61 24.10 1.17
N ARG A 356 5.32 24.27 2.47
CA ARG A 356 3.95 24.16 3.01
C ARG A 356 3.00 25.16 2.36
N ARG A 357 3.43 26.41 2.17
CA ARG A 357 2.63 27.45 1.52
C ARG A 357 2.35 27.13 0.06
N GLU A 358 3.36 26.65 -0.66
CA GLU A 358 3.19 26.27 -2.06
C GLU A 358 2.30 25.03 -2.22
N VAL A 359 2.44 24.02 -1.37
CA VAL A 359 1.51 22.86 -1.36
C VAL A 359 0.07 23.32 -1.12
N MET A 360 -0.17 24.23 -0.17
CA MET A 360 -1.52 24.78 0.07
C MET A 360 -2.02 25.66 -1.09
N ARG A 361 -1.14 26.39 -1.77
CA ARG A 361 -1.49 27.18 -2.94
C ARG A 361 -1.91 26.28 -4.11
N ILE A 362 -1.13 25.22 -4.38
CA ILE A 362 -1.44 24.25 -5.44
C ILE A 362 -2.74 23.50 -5.11
N TRP A 363 -2.94 23.11 -3.85
CA TRP A 363 -4.20 22.53 -3.37
C TRP A 363 -5.40 23.40 -3.77
N ALA A 364 -5.35 24.69 -3.49
CA ALA A 364 -6.42 25.63 -3.86
C ALA A 364 -6.56 25.82 -5.38
N GLN A 365 -5.44 25.84 -6.13
CA GLN A 365 -5.45 25.97 -7.59
C GLN A 365 -6.10 24.76 -8.28
N MET A 366 -5.96 23.56 -7.72
CA MET A 366 -6.67 22.36 -8.18
C MET A 366 -8.17 22.38 -7.84
N GLY A 367 -8.65 23.44 -7.17
CA GLY A 367 -10.05 23.58 -6.76
C GLY A 367 -10.43 22.70 -5.56
N LEU A 368 -9.44 22.22 -4.80
CA LEU A 368 -9.66 21.50 -3.55
C LEU A 368 -9.73 22.50 -2.38
N SER A 369 -10.55 22.23 -1.38
CA SER A 369 -10.84 23.14 -0.25
C SER A 369 -10.51 22.58 1.13
#